data_AF-A0A7K3RER8-F1
#
_entry.id   AF-A0A7K3RER8-F1
#
_cell.length_a   1.000
_cell.length_b   1.000
_cell.length_c   1.000
_cell.angle_alpha   90.00
_cell.angle_beta   90.00
_cell.angle_gamma   90.00
#
_symmetry.space_group_name_H-M   'P 1'
#
loop_
_entity.id
_entity.type
_entity.pdbx_description
1 polymer ?
#
loop_
_entity_poly.entity_id
_entity_poly.type
_entity_poly.pdbx_seq_one_letter_code
_entity_poly.pdbx_strand_id
1 'polypeptide(L)' 'MAGAAAGAPATRWLAPQDVSLLWRVPLGSVYRLASEQSWRRERRGGRSYYDEQDVRRTLDARLTGPARS' A
#
# COMPACT_ATOMS: atom_id res chain seq x y z
N MET A 1 -10.22 2.72 29.54
CA MET A 1 -11.29 2.41 28.56
C MET A 1 -11.01 3.24 27.31
N ALA A 2 -10.58 2.61 26.21
CA ALA A 2 -10.36 3.29 24.93
C ALA A 2 -11.51 2.90 23.99
N GLY A 3 -12.28 3.91 23.58
CA GLY A 3 -13.52 3.78 22.84
C GLY A 3 -13.36 3.05 21.51
N ALA A 4 -14.31 2.17 21.24
CA ALA A 4 -14.54 1.59 19.94
C ALA A 4 -14.90 2.69 18.93
N ALA A 5 -13.97 3.03 18.04
CA ALA A 5 -14.28 3.80 16.84
C ALA A 5 -14.93 2.85 15.83
N ALA A 6 -16.25 2.93 15.74
CA ALA A 6 -17.03 2.27 14.70
C ALA A 6 -16.64 2.81 13.32
N GLY A 7 -16.33 1.90 12.39
CA GLY A 7 -16.70 2.06 10.97
C GLY A 7 -15.74 2.74 10.00
N ALA A 8 -14.44 2.91 10.31
CA ALA A 8 -13.47 3.11 9.23
C ALA A 8 -13.18 1.74 8.59
N PRO A 9 -13.13 1.60 7.24
CA PRO A 9 -12.66 0.35 6.63
C PRO A 9 -11.30 0.07 7.26
N ALA A 10 -11.19 -1.07 7.95
CA ALA A 10 -10.02 -1.40 8.75
C ALA A 10 -8.77 -1.12 7.92
N THR A 11 -8.02 -0.08 8.27
CA THR A 11 -6.83 0.33 7.52
C THR A 11 -5.90 -0.86 7.50
N ARG A 12 -5.81 -1.50 6.34
CA ARG A 12 -5.08 -2.74 6.18
C ARG A 12 -3.66 -2.39 5.81
N TRP A 13 -2.74 -2.88 6.61
CA TRP A 13 -1.31 -2.65 6.44
C TRP A 13 -0.71 -3.85 5.73
N LEU A 14 -0.09 -3.63 4.57
CA LEU A 14 0.52 -4.65 3.73
C LEU A 14 2.04 -4.63 3.89
N ALA A 15 2.64 -5.81 4.00
CA ALA A 15 4.09 -5.91 3.98
C ALA A 15 4.60 -5.72 2.54
N PRO A 16 5.80 -5.13 2.33
CA PRO A 16 6.38 -4.90 1.01
C PRO A 16 6.48 -6.18 0.16
N GLN A 17 6.78 -7.29 0.83
CA GLN A 17 6.84 -8.64 0.26
C GLN A 17 5.48 -9.14 -0.25
N ASP A 18 4.40 -8.89 0.50
CA ASP A 18 3.05 -9.28 0.08
C ASP A 18 2.63 -8.45 -1.13
N VAL A 19 2.93 -7.14 -1.13
CA VAL A 19 2.68 -6.27 -2.28
C VAL A 19 3.42 -6.76 -3.53
N SER A 20 4.68 -7.16 -3.36
CA SER A 20 5.49 -7.70 -4.46
C SER A 20 4.87 -8.97 -5.07
N LEU A 21 4.38 -9.88 -4.22
CA LEU A 21 3.76 -11.13 -4.67
C LEU A 21 2.39 -10.92 -5.30
N LEU A 22 1.52 -10.12 -4.67
CA LEU A 22 0.14 -9.88 -5.10
C LEU A 22 0.07 -9.13 -6.43
N TRP A 23 0.90 -8.10 -6.61
CA TRP A 23 0.91 -7.29 -7.84
C TRP A 23 2.04 -7.66 -8.80
N ARG A 24 2.83 -8.70 -8.49
CA ARG A 24 3.96 -9.20 -9.29
C ARG A 24 4.97 -8.11 -9.67
N VAL A 25 5.18 -7.14 -8.76
CA VAL A 25 6.14 -6.04 -8.93
C VAL A 25 7.40 -6.30 -8.10
N PRO A 26 8.60 -5.91 -8.57
CA PRO A 26 9.82 -6.05 -7.78
C PRO A 26 9.76 -5.23 -6.48
N LEU A 27 10.32 -5.75 -5.38
CA LEU A 27 10.44 -5.04 -4.10
C LEU A 27 11.06 -3.64 -4.26
N GLY A 28 12.10 -3.50 -5.09
CA GLY A 28 12.70 -2.19 -5.36
C GLY A 28 11.73 -1.19 -6.00
N SER A 29 10.80 -1.66 -6.83
CA SER A 29 9.72 -0.84 -7.39
C SER A 29 8.68 -0.48 -6.33
N VAL A 30 8.37 -1.40 -5.40
CA VAL A 30 7.47 -1.10 -4.27
C VAL A 30 8.04 0.04 -3.43
N TYR A 31 9.32 -0.02 -3.03
CA TYR A 31 9.96 1.05 -2.27
C TYR A 31 10.02 2.37 -3.03
N ARG A 32 10.34 2.32 -4.33
CA ARG A 32 10.34 3.51 -5.19
C ARG A 32 8.95 4.15 -5.25
N LEU A 33 7.92 3.37 -5.57
CA LEU A 33 6.54 3.85 -5.65
C LEU A 33 6.04 4.38 -4.32
N ALA A 34 6.37 3.71 -3.22
CA ALA A 34 6.04 4.17 -1.88
C ALA A 34 6.65 5.54 -1.58
N SER A 35 7.88 5.80 -2.04
CA SER A 35 8.52 7.10 -1.87
C SER A 35 7.96 8.16 -2.82
N GLU A 36 7.80 7.83 -4.11
CA GLU A 36 7.30 8.77 -5.14
C GLU A 36 5.87 9.21 -4.86
N GLN A 37 5.01 8.27 -4.47
CA GLN A 37 3.59 8.53 -4.20
C GLN A 37 3.33 8.86 -2.73
N SER A 38 4.39 9.01 -1.92
CA SER A 38 4.31 9.32 -0.49
C SER A 38 3.33 8.41 0.27
N TRP A 39 3.41 7.10 0.03
CA TRP A 39 2.53 6.12 0.67
C TRP A 39 2.64 6.20 2.19
N ARG A 40 1.50 6.08 2.85
CA ARG A 40 1.44 5.96 4.30
C ARG A 40 2.15 4.68 4.72
N ARG A 41 3.06 4.83 5.68
CA ARG A 41 3.85 3.74 6.24
C ARG A 41 3.65 3.67 7.74
N GLU A 42 3.52 2.45 8.24
CA GLU A 42 3.50 2.19 9.67
C GLU A 42 4.57 1.17 10.04
N ARG A 43 5.30 1.43 11.12
CA ARG A 43 6.26 0.49 11.68
C ARG A 43 5.59 -0.29 12.81
N ARG A 44 5.51 -1.61 12.65
CA ARG A 44 5.01 -2.52 13.69
C ARG A 44 6.05 -3.61 13.93
N GLY A 45 6.53 -3.71 15.17
CA GLY A 45 7.49 -4.76 15.57
C GLY A 45 8.76 -4.82 14.71
N GLY A 46 9.29 -3.66 14.29
CA GLY A 46 10.50 -3.59 13.46
C GLY A 46 10.30 -3.82 11.96
N ARG A 47 9.07 -4.09 11.51
CA ARG A 47 8.72 -4.21 10.08
C ARG A 47 7.96 -2.98 9.61
N SER A 48 8.27 -2.54 8.39
CA SER A 48 7.54 -1.47 7.71
C SER A 48 6.38 -2.06 6.93
N TYR A 49 5.20 -1.48 7.10
CA TYR A 49 4.00 -1.82 6.35
C TYR A 49 3.47 -0.59 5.63
N TYR A 50 2.82 -0.81 4.49
CA TYR A 50 2.21 0.24 3.69
C TYR A 50 0.69 0.14 3.74
N ASP A 51 0.01 1.27 3.63
CA ASP A 51 -1.44 1.32 3.56
C ASP A 51 -1.95 0.64 2.28
N GLU A 52 -2.90 -0.29 2.41
CA GLU A 52 -3.49 -1.01 1.27
C GLU A 52 -4.12 -0.08 0.25
N GLN A 53 -4.75 1.02 0.67
CA GLN A 53 -5.44 1.93 -0.25
C GLN A 53 -4.45 2.69 -1.12
N ASP A 54 -3.34 3.15 -0.55
CA ASP A 54 -2.26 3.82 -1.29
C ASP A 54 -1.61 2.85 -2.28
N VAL A 55 -1.37 1.60 -1.86
CA VAL A 55 -0.84 0.52 -2.70
C VAL A 55 -1.77 0.26 -3.88
N ARG A 56 -3.06 -0.02 -3.61
CA ARG A 56 -4.07 -0.28 -4.65
C ARG A 56 -4.19 0.91 -5.59
N ARG A 57 -4.38 2.12 -5.08
CA ARG A 57 -4.56 3.32 -5.92
C ARG A 57 -3.41 3.49 -6.91
N THR A 58 -2.17 3.34 -6.47
CA THR A 58 -1.01 3.49 -7.35
C THR A 58 -0.84 2.30 -8.30
N LEU A 59 -0.97 1.06 -7.81
CA LEU A 59 -0.72 -0.14 -8.62
C LEU A 59 -1.89 -0.44 -9.58
N ASP A 60 -3.15 -0.29 -9.17
CA ASP A 60 -4.30 -0.37 -10.07
C ASP A 60 -4.22 0.70 -11.15
N ALA A 61 -3.88 1.96 -10.83
CA ALA A 61 -3.73 3.01 -11.84
C ALA A 61 -2.60 2.69 -12.83
N ARG A 62 -1.49 2.10 -12.36
CA ARG A 62 -0.36 1.72 -13.19
C ARG A 62 -0.65 0.49 -14.06
N LEU A 63 -1.36 -0.51 -13.54
CA LEU A 63 -1.71 -1.74 -14.24
C LEU A 63 -2.86 -1.53 -15.22
N THR A 64 -3.81 -0.66 -14.89
CA THR A 64 -4.89 -0.25 -15.79
C THR A 64 -4.33 0.63 -16.91
N GLY A 65 -3.27 1.40 -16.63
CA GLY A 65 -2.75 2.43 -17.52
C GLY A 65 -3.77 3.55 -17.73
N PRO A 66 -3.36 4.76 -18.14
CA PRO A 66 -4.32 5.70 -18.67
C PRO A 66 -4.93 5.03 -19.91
N ALA A 67 -6.25 4.79 -19.90
CA ALA A 67 -6.97 4.60 -21.14
C ALA A 67 -6.58 5.80 -22.02
N ARG A 68 -5.80 5.53 -23.06
CA ARG A 68 -5.41 6.54 -24.03
C ARG A 68 -6.68 6.89 -24.78
N SER A 69 -7.30 8.00 -24.40
CA SER A 69 -8.40 8.64 -25.12
C SER A 69 -7.96 10.03 -25.54
#